data_AF-A0A8S1VM74-F1
#
_entry.id   AF-A0A8S1VM74-F1
#
_cell.length_a   1.000
_cell.length_b   1.000
_cell.length_c   1.000
_cell.angle_alpha   90.00
_cell.angle_beta   90.00
_cell.angle_gamma   90.00
#
_symmetry.space_group_name_H-M   'P 1'
#
loop_
_entity.id
_entity.type
_entity.pdbx_description
1 polymer ?
#
loop_
_entity_poly.entity_id
_entity_poly.type
_entity_poly.pdbx_seq_one_letter_code
_entity_poly.pdbx_strand_id
1 'polypeptide(L)'
;MYFIFALILNQIVAHEGCQHEHHDHKEEYTINNLIYAVAILQPDNGSGVSGIVKMISDGQSTTIQAKITGLSDGLHGFHIHEFGNLIKGCISAGPHYNPHGKLHGGPKDQERHVGDLGNVHSENGVAHFKLTDDLVKLSGEFSVIGRSMVVHANEDDLGKTDHPDSKSTGNAGARLACGVIGISGPFEFD
;
A
#
# COMPACT_ATOMS: atom_id res chain seq x y z
N MET A 1 36.49 -51.61 -47.29
CA MET A 1 36.75 -50.46 -46.42
C MET A 1 35.41 -49.90 -46.02
N TYR A 2 35.02 -50.14 -44.78
CA TYR A 2 33.80 -49.64 -44.15
C TYR A 2 33.74 -48.12 -44.25
N PHE A 3 32.57 -47.52 -44.45
CA PHE A 3 32.05 -46.48 -43.56
C PHE A 3 30.56 -46.24 -43.85
N ILE A 4 29.78 -46.49 -42.80
CA ILE A 4 28.35 -46.27 -42.62
C ILE A 4 28.15 -44.80 -42.25
N PHE A 5 27.22 -44.07 -42.88
CA PHE A 5 26.58 -42.87 -42.33
C PHE A 5 25.18 -42.76 -42.98
N ALA A 6 24.16 -43.34 -42.36
CA ALA A 6 23.27 -42.73 -41.37
C ALA A 6 22.17 -41.86 -42.02
N LEU A 7 20.99 -42.47 -42.21
CA LEU A 7 19.72 -41.76 -42.38
C LEU A 7 19.49 -40.87 -41.15
N ILE A 8 19.28 -39.57 -41.36
CA ILE A 8 18.73 -38.70 -40.32
C ILE A 8 17.26 -38.51 -40.65
N LEU A 9 16.41 -39.10 -39.79
CA LEU A 9 14.98 -38.89 -39.75
C LEU A 9 14.68 -37.39 -39.57
N ASN A 10 13.75 -36.87 -40.38
CA ASN A 10 12.99 -35.68 -40.02
C ASN A 10 12.19 -35.97 -38.75
N GLN A 11 12.70 -35.58 -37.59
CA GLN A 11 11.88 -35.41 -36.41
C GLN A 11 11.31 -33.99 -36.42
N ILE A 12 10.03 -33.92 -36.78
CA ILE A 12 9.16 -32.80 -36.46
C ILE A 12 9.14 -32.75 -34.93
N VAL A 13 9.88 -31.81 -34.34
CA VAL A 13 9.61 -31.39 -32.97
C VAL A 13 8.37 -30.52 -33.07
N ALA A 14 7.21 -31.15 -32.83
CA ALA A 14 6.03 -30.39 -32.46
C ALA A 14 6.40 -29.64 -31.18
N HIS A 15 6.50 -28.32 -31.28
CA HIS A 15 6.62 -27.47 -30.11
C HIS A 15 5.29 -27.62 -29.38
N GLU A 16 5.26 -28.50 -28.37
CA GLU A 16 4.21 -28.47 -27.37
C GLU A 16 4.26 -27.07 -26.78
N GLY A 17 3.27 -26.25 -27.16
CA GLY A 17 3.04 -24.98 -26.51
C GLY A 17 2.78 -25.28 -25.04
N CYS A 18 3.54 -24.64 -24.16
CA CYS A 18 3.12 -24.53 -22.78
C CYS A 18 1.81 -23.72 -22.81
N GLN A 19 0.68 -24.42 -22.78
CA GLN A 19 -0.59 -23.81 -22.44
C GLN A 19 -0.50 -23.42 -20.97
N HIS A 20 0.04 -22.22 -20.70
CA HIS A 20 -0.27 -21.55 -19.47
C HIS A 20 -1.75 -21.15 -19.55
N GLU A 21 -2.60 -22.01 -18.97
CA GLU A 21 -3.90 -21.58 -18.53
C GLU A 21 -3.68 -20.34 -17.65
N HIS A 22 -4.15 -19.19 -18.12
CA HIS A 22 -4.30 -18.00 -17.28
C HIS A 22 -5.39 -18.32 -16.26
N HIS A 23 -5.03 -19.06 -15.22
CA HIS A 23 -5.80 -19.08 -14.00
C HIS A 23 -5.79 -17.64 -13.45
N ASP A 24 -6.94 -16.98 -13.51
CA ASP A 24 -7.16 -15.69 -12.86
C ASP A 24 -6.89 -15.91 -11.36
N HIS A 25 -5.72 -15.50 -10.87
CA HIS A 25 -5.25 -15.66 -9.47
C HIS A 25 -6.15 -14.96 -8.42
N LYS A 26 -7.32 -14.45 -8.81
CA LYS A 26 -8.24 -13.73 -7.93
C LYS A 26 -8.86 -14.60 -6.83
N GLU A 27 -9.00 -15.91 -7.05
CA GLU A 27 -9.71 -16.76 -6.08
C GLU A 27 -8.86 -17.22 -4.89
N GLU A 28 -7.52 -17.07 -4.92
CA GLU A 28 -6.65 -17.66 -3.89
C GLU A 28 -6.55 -16.82 -2.60
N TYR A 29 -6.95 -15.55 -2.63
CA TYR A 29 -6.76 -14.61 -1.51
C TYR A 29 -8.04 -14.04 -0.90
N THR A 30 -9.21 -14.48 -1.37
CA THR A 30 -10.51 -14.00 -0.87
C THR A 30 -11.11 -14.94 0.16
N ILE A 31 -11.55 -14.41 1.31
CA ILE A 31 -12.33 -15.15 2.30
C ILE A 31 -13.70 -14.48 2.40
N ASN A 32 -14.76 -15.22 2.10
CA ASN A 32 -16.13 -14.66 2.01
C ASN A 32 -16.23 -13.46 1.04
N ASN A 33 -15.52 -13.51 -0.08
CA ASN A 33 -15.37 -12.42 -1.07
C ASN A 33 -14.67 -11.16 -0.54
N LEU A 34 -13.97 -11.25 0.59
CA LEU A 34 -13.18 -10.16 1.15
C LEU A 34 -11.69 -10.41 0.94
N ILE A 35 -10.95 -9.37 0.56
CA ILE A 35 -9.48 -9.38 0.54
C ILE A 35 -8.99 -8.72 1.82
N TYR A 36 -8.06 -9.37 2.51
CA TYR A 36 -7.44 -8.86 3.73
C TYR A 36 -5.98 -8.49 3.47
N ALA A 37 -5.56 -7.36 4.03
CA ALA A 37 -4.17 -6.93 4.00
C ALA A 37 -3.75 -6.33 5.33
N VAL A 38 -2.43 -6.34 5.57
CA VAL A 38 -1.81 -5.84 6.78
C VAL A 38 -0.59 -4.99 6.44
N ALA A 39 -0.33 -3.95 7.22
CA ALA A 39 0.96 -3.28 7.28
C ALA A 39 1.41 -3.16 8.73
N ILE A 40 2.63 -3.61 9.02
CA ILE A 40 3.27 -3.44 10.33
C ILE A 40 4.17 -2.21 10.24
N LEU A 41 3.79 -1.13 10.91
CA LEU A 41 4.54 0.12 10.90
C LEU A 41 5.72 -0.01 11.86
N GLN A 42 6.92 0.01 11.29
CA GLN A 42 8.17 0.02 12.06
C GLN A 42 8.66 1.46 12.22
N PRO A 43 9.25 1.80 13.39
CA PRO A 43 9.83 3.13 13.61
C PRO A 43 10.91 3.44 12.59
N ASP A 44 10.95 4.69 12.13
CA ASP A 44 12.02 5.22 11.30
C ASP A 44 12.80 6.31 12.03
N ASN A 45 14.10 6.41 11.73
CA ASN A 45 15.01 7.42 12.30
C ASN A 45 14.92 7.57 13.84
N GLY A 46 14.64 6.50 14.57
CA GLY A 46 14.58 6.51 16.03
C GLY A 46 13.32 7.17 16.63
N SER A 47 12.25 7.33 15.84
CA SER A 47 10.99 7.94 16.30
C SER A 47 10.33 7.22 17.48
N GLY A 48 10.56 5.91 17.62
CA GLY A 48 9.85 5.06 18.59
C GLY A 48 8.39 4.78 18.24
N VAL A 49 7.88 5.32 17.12
CA VAL A 49 6.51 5.13 16.66
C VAL A 49 6.34 3.76 16.00
N SER A 50 5.31 3.02 16.38
CA SER A 50 5.00 1.73 15.77
C SER A 50 3.49 1.52 15.68
N GLY A 51 3.05 0.58 14.86
CA GLY A 51 1.62 0.33 14.71
C GLY A 51 1.28 -0.82 13.80
N ILE A 52 -0.01 -1.11 13.74
CA ILE A 52 -0.58 -2.15 12.86
C ILE A 52 -1.73 -1.51 12.09
N VAL A 53 -1.75 -1.75 10.78
CA VAL A 53 -2.83 -1.34 9.87
C VAL A 53 -3.49 -2.59 9.33
N LYS A 54 -4.81 -2.70 9.47
CA LYS A 54 -5.67 -3.73 8.89
C LYS A 54 -6.46 -3.13 7.74
N MET A 55 -6.48 -3.80 6.59
CA MET A 55 -7.31 -3.42 5.46
C MET A 55 -8.22 -4.59 5.08
N ILE A 56 -9.49 -4.29 4.80
CA ILE A 56 -10.49 -5.25 4.36
C ILE A 56 -11.20 -4.65 3.16
N SER A 57 -11.13 -5.29 2.00
CA SER A 57 -11.83 -4.84 0.80
C SER A 57 -12.92 -5.82 0.39
N ASP A 58 -14.08 -5.29 0.00
CA ASP A 58 -15.19 -6.03 -0.61
C ASP A 58 -15.20 -5.93 -2.14
N GLY A 59 -14.12 -5.39 -2.72
CA GLY A 59 -13.99 -5.10 -4.16
C GLY A 59 -14.55 -3.74 -4.58
N GLN A 60 -15.44 -3.14 -3.80
CA GLN A 60 -15.99 -1.80 -4.06
C GLN A 60 -15.28 -0.74 -3.23
N SER A 61 -15.15 -0.98 -1.93
CA SER A 61 -14.48 -0.09 -0.97
C SER A 61 -13.43 -0.87 -0.18
N THR A 62 -12.56 -0.14 0.51
CA THR A 62 -11.60 -0.73 1.47
C THR A 62 -11.77 -0.05 2.82
N THR A 63 -12.08 -0.85 3.84
CA THR A 63 -12.04 -0.41 5.24
C THR A 63 -10.62 -0.54 5.78
N ILE A 64 -10.02 0.58 6.16
CA ILE A 64 -8.70 0.71 6.76
C ILE A 64 -8.86 1.01 8.23
N GLN A 65 -8.20 0.22 9.07
CA GLN A 65 -8.17 0.41 10.53
C GLN A 65 -6.73 0.42 11.00
N ALA A 66 -6.38 1.27 11.96
CA ALA A 66 -5.04 1.28 12.52
C ALA A 66 -5.03 1.50 14.03
N LYS A 67 -4.02 0.93 14.68
CA LYS A 67 -3.60 1.21 16.05
C LYS A 67 -2.13 1.60 16.01
N ILE A 68 -1.81 2.82 16.39
CA ILE A 68 -0.46 3.39 16.33
C ILE A 68 -0.09 3.90 17.72
N THR A 69 1.13 3.63 18.17
CA THR A 69 1.64 4.01 19.48
C THR A 69 2.95 4.78 19.36
N GLY A 70 3.26 5.60 20.38
CA GLY A 70 4.49 6.39 20.45
C GLY A 70 4.42 7.74 19.72
N LEU A 71 3.23 8.12 19.23
CA LEU A 71 3.01 9.44 18.61
C LEU A 71 3.01 10.55 19.68
N SER A 72 3.23 11.79 19.25
CA SER A 72 2.80 12.94 20.06
C SER A 72 1.28 13.05 20.08
N ASP A 73 0.73 13.85 20.99
CA ASP A 73 -0.71 14.14 20.98
C ASP A 73 -1.05 15.08 19.82
N GLY A 74 -2.20 14.87 19.19
CA GLY A 74 -2.70 15.67 18.08
C GLY A 74 -2.83 14.89 16.76
N LEU A 75 -2.92 15.65 15.66
CA LEU A 75 -3.14 15.12 14.32
C LEU A 75 -1.81 14.77 13.64
N HIS A 76 -1.81 13.64 12.95
CA HIS A 76 -0.66 13.13 12.20
C HIS A 76 -1.11 12.66 10.82
N GLY A 77 -0.48 13.19 9.76
CA GLY A 77 -0.74 12.79 8.39
C GLY A 77 -0.51 11.29 8.18
N PHE A 78 -1.38 10.66 7.39
CA PHE A 78 -1.41 9.22 7.23
C PHE A 78 -1.69 8.84 5.78
N HIS A 79 -0.70 8.24 5.12
CA HIS A 79 -0.71 8.09 3.67
C HIS A 79 -0.24 6.71 3.21
N ILE A 80 -0.71 6.31 2.03
CA ILE A 80 -0.10 5.24 1.25
C ILE A 80 0.92 5.89 0.30
N HIS A 81 2.16 5.45 0.40
CA HIS A 81 3.26 5.87 -0.47
C HIS A 81 3.49 4.87 -1.60
N GLU A 82 4.04 5.36 -2.71
CA GLU A 82 4.07 4.65 -3.99
C GLU A 82 4.79 3.29 -3.94
N PHE A 83 5.93 3.21 -3.23
CA PHE A 83 6.81 2.05 -3.26
C PHE A 83 6.83 1.32 -1.91
N GLY A 84 6.75 0.00 -1.93
CA GLY A 84 7.12 -0.85 -0.79
C GLY A 84 8.63 -0.97 -0.56
N ASN A 85 9.43 -0.05 -1.09
CA ASN A 85 10.88 -0.06 -0.92
C ASN A 85 11.25 0.68 0.37
N LEU A 86 11.61 -0.06 1.42
CA LEU A 86 12.03 0.49 2.71
C LEU A 86 13.53 0.30 3.00
N ILE A 87 14.36 0.04 1.97
CA ILE A 87 15.80 -0.23 2.13
C ILE A 87 16.53 0.93 2.82
N LYS A 88 16.07 2.17 2.64
CA LYS A 88 16.64 3.36 3.28
C LYS A 88 15.73 3.94 4.36
N GLY A 89 14.90 3.11 5.00
CA GLY A 89 13.83 3.57 5.88
C GLY A 89 12.65 4.13 5.08
N CYS A 90 11.83 4.97 5.71
CA CYS A 90 10.59 5.41 5.09
C CYS A 90 10.80 6.36 3.91
N ILE A 91 11.97 6.97 3.76
CA ILE A 91 12.25 7.88 2.64
C ILE A 91 12.21 7.16 1.28
N SER A 92 12.63 5.89 1.20
CA SER A 92 12.63 5.14 -0.05
C SER A 92 11.24 4.68 -0.50
N ALA A 93 10.21 4.89 0.33
CA ALA A 93 8.81 4.67 -0.04
C ALA A 93 8.33 5.60 -1.17
N GLY A 94 9.05 6.68 -1.45
CA GLY A 94 8.71 7.60 -2.55
C GLY A 94 7.60 8.59 -2.18
N PRO A 95 6.92 9.20 -3.16
CA PRO A 95 5.81 10.14 -2.94
C PRO A 95 4.53 9.41 -2.50
N HIS A 96 3.45 10.16 -2.28
CA HIS A 96 2.13 9.57 -2.09
C HIS A 96 1.72 8.79 -3.34
N TYR A 97 0.99 7.69 -3.16
CA TYR A 97 0.54 6.89 -4.28
C TYR A 97 -0.53 7.64 -5.09
N ASN A 98 -0.16 8.06 -6.32
CA ASN A 98 -0.96 8.92 -7.17
C ASN A 98 -1.05 8.40 -8.62
N PRO A 99 -1.79 7.31 -8.87
CA PRO A 99 -1.90 6.73 -10.22
C PRO A 99 -2.69 7.62 -11.19
N HIS A 100 -3.37 8.66 -10.69
CA HIS A 100 -4.23 9.54 -11.49
C HIS A 100 -3.62 10.92 -11.74
N GLY A 101 -2.40 11.19 -11.24
CA GLY A 101 -1.74 12.48 -11.44
C GLY A 101 -2.48 13.69 -10.85
N LYS A 102 -3.23 13.47 -9.77
CA LYS A 102 -3.99 14.52 -9.06
C LYS A 102 -3.11 15.32 -8.11
N LEU A 103 -3.59 16.46 -7.65
CA LEU A 103 -3.01 17.16 -6.49
C LEU A 103 -3.39 16.44 -5.19
N HIS A 104 -2.60 16.69 -4.15
CA HIS A 104 -2.90 16.23 -2.80
C HIS A 104 -4.19 16.88 -2.27
N GLY A 105 -4.96 16.11 -1.50
CA GLY A 105 -6.19 16.55 -0.86
C GLY A 105 -6.62 15.65 0.29
N GLY A 106 -7.70 16.02 0.99
CA GLY A 106 -8.24 15.21 2.08
C GLY A 106 -9.07 14.01 1.57
N PRO A 107 -9.38 13.03 2.43
CA PRO A 107 -10.01 11.78 2.02
C PRO A 107 -11.43 11.92 1.43
N LYS A 108 -12.07 13.07 1.62
CA LYS A 108 -13.41 13.35 1.07
C LYS A 108 -13.38 14.24 -0.18
N ASP A 109 -12.20 14.69 -0.58
CA ASP A 109 -12.05 15.60 -1.71
C ASP A 109 -12.02 14.80 -3.03
N GLN A 110 -12.60 15.36 -4.08
CA GLN A 110 -12.51 14.77 -5.43
C GLN A 110 -11.10 14.88 -6.01
N GLU A 111 -10.39 15.94 -5.65
CA GLU A 111 -9.00 16.20 -5.98
C GLU A 111 -8.12 15.71 -4.83
N ARG A 112 -7.59 14.50 -4.96
CA ARG A 112 -6.69 13.86 -4.00
C ARG A 112 -5.91 12.74 -4.67
N HIS A 113 -4.79 12.36 -4.08
CA HIS A 113 -4.14 11.10 -4.42
C HIS A 113 -4.95 9.92 -3.89
N VAL A 114 -4.77 8.74 -4.51
CA VAL A 114 -5.35 7.48 -3.98
C VAL A 114 -4.80 7.18 -2.58
N GLY A 115 -3.56 7.56 -2.31
CA GLY A 115 -2.92 7.34 -1.01
C GLY A 115 -3.26 8.34 0.08
N ASP A 116 -4.04 9.39 -0.16
CA ASP A 116 -4.26 10.46 0.83
C ASP A 116 -5.35 10.11 1.85
N LEU A 117 -5.02 9.52 3.00
CA LEU A 117 -6.06 9.07 3.98
C LEU A 117 -6.40 10.14 5.04
N GLY A 118 -5.75 11.31 4.97
CA GLY A 118 -5.90 12.41 5.91
C GLY A 118 -5.09 12.19 7.18
N ASN A 119 -5.72 12.42 8.34
CA ASN A 119 -5.04 12.40 9.63
C ASN A 119 -5.52 11.25 10.54
N VAL A 120 -4.58 10.66 11.28
CA VAL A 120 -4.90 9.96 12.54
C VAL A 120 -4.89 10.96 13.69
N HIS A 121 -5.68 10.70 14.74
CA HIS A 121 -5.66 11.50 15.97
C HIS A 121 -5.08 10.67 17.11
N SER A 122 -4.02 11.19 17.72
CA SER A 122 -3.31 10.57 18.84
C SER A 122 -3.68 11.27 20.15
N GLU A 123 -4.03 10.48 21.15
CA GLU A 123 -4.26 10.93 22.53
C GLU A 123 -3.47 10.04 23.49
N ASN A 124 -2.66 10.65 24.36
CA ASN A 124 -1.72 9.96 25.25
C ASN A 124 -0.75 9.04 24.47
N GLY A 125 -0.33 9.52 23.29
CA GLY A 125 0.57 8.80 22.39
C GLY A 125 0.00 7.53 21.75
N VAL A 126 -1.33 7.37 21.73
CA VAL A 126 -2.01 6.27 21.04
C VAL A 126 -3.04 6.84 20.07
N ALA A 127 -2.99 6.39 18.82
CA ALA A 127 -3.98 6.71 17.80
C ALA A 127 -4.76 5.45 17.39
N HIS A 128 -6.09 5.58 17.39
CA HIS A 128 -7.00 4.62 16.77
C HIS A 128 -7.62 5.25 15.52
N PHE A 129 -7.58 4.56 14.40
CA PHE A 129 -8.06 5.06 13.12
C PHE A 129 -9.01 4.07 12.47
N LYS A 130 -10.06 4.59 11.84
CA LYS A 130 -10.96 3.83 10.98
C LYS A 130 -11.49 4.72 9.86
N LEU A 131 -11.29 4.27 8.62
CA LEU A 131 -11.77 4.93 7.40
C LEU A 131 -12.26 3.86 6.42
N THR A 132 -13.37 4.12 5.74
CA THR A 132 -13.75 3.36 4.55
C THR A 132 -13.52 4.25 3.34
N ASP A 133 -12.72 3.77 2.39
CA ASP A 133 -12.26 4.54 1.24
C ASP A 133 -12.57 3.79 -0.07
N ASP A 134 -13.14 4.51 -1.04
CA ASP A 134 -13.57 3.94 -2.32
C ASP A 134 -12.46 3.93 -3.38
N LEU A 135 -11.38 4.70 -3.18
CA LEU A 135 -10.23 4.76 -4.10
C LEU A 135 -9.20 3.68 -3.80
N VAL A 136 -8.98 3.35 -2.53
CA VAL A 136 -8.04 2.32 -2.12
C VAL A 136 -8.55 0.94 -2.58
N LYS A 137 -7.77 0.26 -3.42
CA LYS A 137 -8.04 -1.10 -3.90
C LYS A 137 -6.97 -2.07 -3.42
N LEU A 138 -7.36 -3.30 -3.09
CA LEU A 138 -6.42 -4.39 -2.75
C LEU A 138 -6.16 -5.36 -3.92
N SER A 139 -6.75 -5.09 -5.08
CA SER A 139 -6.57 -5.86 -6.32
C SER A 139 -6.71 -4.97 -7.55
N GLY A 140 -6.34 -5.52 -8.72
CA GLY A 140 -6.36 -4.79 -9.99
C GLY A 140 -5.18 -3.85 -10.19
N GLU A 141 -5.22 -3.11 -11.30
CA GLU A 141 -4.13 -2.21 -11.74
C GLU A 141 -3.72 -1.19 -10.68
N PHE A 142 -4.70 -0.62 -9.97
CA PHE A 142 -4.47 0.42 -8.96
C PHE A 142 -4.31 -0.12 -7.54
N SER A 143 -4.03 -1.42 -7.38
CA SER A 143 -3.85 -2.04 -6.08
C SER A 143 -2.77 -1.35 -5.24
N VAL A 144 -3.00 -1.31 -3.93
CA VAL A 144 -2.03 -0.82 -2.93
C VAL A 144 -1.19 -1.95 -2.31
N ILE A 145 -1.43 -3.21 -2.68
CA ILE A 145 -0.58 -4.32 -2.25
C ILE A 145 0.84 -4.12 -2.76
N GLY A 146 1.83 -4.32 -1.88
CA GLY A 146 3.24 -4.09 -2.18
C GLY A 146 3.68 -2.62 -2.13
N ARG A 147 2.76 -1.70 -1.83
CA ARG A 147 3.06 -0.29 -1.49
C ARG A 147 3.32 -0.17 0.00
N SER A 148 3.48 1.04 0.54
CA SER A 148 3.73 1.23 1.98
C SER A 148 2.76 2.20 2.64
N MET A 149 2.34 1.88 3.86
CA MET A 149 1.73 2.85 4.76
C MET A 149 2.79 3.69 5.44
N VAL A 150 2.52 4.98 5.66
CA VAL A 150 3.38 5.93 6.36
C VAL A 150 2.54 6.81 7.29
N VAL A 151 3.00 6.97 8.53
CA VAL A 151 2.49 8.00 9.47
C VAL A 151 3.54 9.10 9.64
N HIS A 152 3.07 10.34 9.64
CA HIS A 152 3.91 11.54 9.59
C HIS A 152 4.00 12.26 10.93
N ALA A 153 4.94 13.20 11.04
CA ALA A 153 5.23 13.95 12.25
C ALA A 153 4.22 15.05 12.56
N ASN A 154 3.66 15.68 11.53
CA ASN A 154 2.75 16.80 11.66
C ASN A 154 1.37 16.46 11.09
N GLU A 155 0.42 17.34 11.36
CA GLU A 155 -0.89 17.36 10.72
C GLU A 155 -0.74 17.51 9.20
N ASP A 156 -1.48 16.69 8.47
CA ASP A 156 -1.78 16.88 7.06
C ASP A 156 -2.82 18.00 6.91
N ASP A 157 -2.44 19.08 6.23
CA ASP A 157 -3.27 20.25 5.95
C ASP A 157 -4.34 20.03 4.85
N LEU A 158 -4.40 18.82 4.30
CA LEU A 158 -5.36 18.33 3.32
C LEU A 158 -5.33 19.09 2.00
N GLY A 159 -4.21 19.72 1.67
CA GLY A 159 -4.08 20.54 0.49
C GLY A 159 -4.81 21.89 0.61
N LYS A 160 -5.09 22.37 1.83
CA LYS A 160 -5.98 23.54 2.05
C LYS A 160 -5.26 24.83 2.43
N THR A 161 -3.94 24.83 2.39
CA THR A 161 -3.14 26.03 2.72
C THR A 161 -2.37 26.54 1.51
N ASP A 162 -1.82 27.73 1.64
CA ASP A 162 -0.93 28.34 0.65
C ASP A 162 0.54 27.86 0.81
N HIS A 163 0.80 26.88 1.69
CA HIS A 163 2.15 26.33 1.84
C HIS A 163 2.59 25.63 0.54
N PRO A 164 3.84 25.79 0.09
CA PRO A 164 4.32 25.20 -1.17
C PRO A 164 4.10 23.69 -1.25
N ASP A 165 4.21 23.01 -0.10
CA ASP A 165 4.07 21.55 0.00
C ASP A 165 2.64 21.08 0.30
N SER A 166 1.68 22.00 0.44
CA SER A 166 0.28 21.66 0.75
C SER A 166 -0.32 20.79 -0.36
N LYS A 167 -0.17 21.22 -1.63
CA LYS A 167 -0.70 20.49 -2.80
C LYS A 167 0.08 19.23 -3.19
N SER A 168 1.17 18.90 -2.50
CA SER A 168 2.00 17.73 -2.78
C SER A 168 2.00 16.70 -1.64
N THR A 169 2.05 17.14 -0.40
CA THR A 169 2.26 16.27 0.78
C THR A 169 1.42 16.65 1.99
N GLY A 170 0.56 17.67 1.84
CA GLY A 170 -0.22 18.20 2.97
C GLY A 170 0.64 18.88 4.04
N ASN A 171 1.91 19.18 3.74
CA ASN A 171 2.87 19.69 4.72
C ASN A 171 3.01 18.81 5.99
N ALA A 172 2.77 17.50 5.87
CA ALA A 172 2.75 16.58 7.01
C ALA A 172 4.15 16.32 7.64
N GLY A 173 5.23 16.81 7.03
CA GLY A 173 6.58 16.74 7.57
C GLY A 173 7.19 15.34 7.56
N ALA A 174 8.06 15.05 8.55
CA ALA A 174 8.88 13.85 8.59
C ALA A 174 8.04 12.55 8.67
N ARG A 175 8.60 11.46 8.16
CA ARG A 175 7.99 10.12 8.20
C ARG A 175 8.42 9.44 9.50
N LEU A 176 7.47 9.15 10.39
CA LEU A 176 7.77 8.59 11.71
C LEU A 176 7.85 7.07 11.70
N ALA A 177 6.94 6.41 10.99
CA ALA A 177 6.92 4.97 10.86
C ALA A 177 6.30 4.56 9.52
N CYS A 178 6.70 3.40 9.01
CA CYS A 178 6.18 2.86 7.77
C CYS A 178 6.23 1.33 7.72
N GLY A 179 5.41 0.77 6.84
CA GLY A 179 5.33 -0.68 6.64
C GLY A 179 4.78 -1.02 5.28
N VAL A 180 5.32 -2.06 4.64
CA VAL A 180 4.81 -2.57 3.37
C VAL A 180 3.44 -3.22 3.59
N ILE A 181 2.50 -2.95 2.68
CA ILE A 181 1.16 -3.53 2.67
C ILE A 181 1.27 -4.93 2.05
N GLY A 182 1.12 -5.95 2.89
CA GLY A 182 1.12 -7.36 2.48
C GLY A 182 -0.28 -7.98 2.55
N ILE A 183 -0.51 -9.03 1.76
CA ILE A 183 -1.72 -9.86 1.88
C ILE A 183 -1.74 -10.53 3.26
N SER A 184 -2.92 -10.64 3.86
CA SER A 184 -3.12 -11.26 5.16
C SER A 184 -4.37 -12.15 5.17
N GLY A 185 -4.52 -12.97 6.21
CA GLY A 185 -5.82 -13.51 6.60
C GLY A 185 -6.60 -12.55 7.51
N PRO A 186 -7.79 -12.95 7.99
CA PRO A 186 -8.56 -12.19 8.95
C PRO A 186 -7.85 -12.21 10.32
N PHE A 187 -7.80 -11.07 11.00
CA PHE A 187 -7.26 -10.93 12.35
C PHE A 187 -7.96 -9.78 13.07
N GLU A 188 -7.99 -9.78 14.40
CA GLU A 188 -8.45 -8.63 15.18
C GLU A 188 -7.26 -7.95 15.86
N PHE A 189 -7.45 -6.69 16.25
CA PHE A 189 -6.45 -6.02 17.09
C PHE A 189 -6.54 -6.61 18.50
N ASP A 190 -5.41 -7.07 19.02
CA ASP A 190 -5.27 -7.42 20.44
C ASP A 190 -5.40 -6.19 21.36
#